data_AF-A0A813G4J6-F1
#
_entry.id   AF-A0A813G4J6-F1
#
_cell.length_a   1.000
_cell.length_b   1.000
_cell.length_c   1.000
_cell.angle_alpha   90.00
_cell.angle_beta   90.00
_cell.angle_gamma   90.00
#
_symmetry.space_group_name_H-M   'P 1'
#
loop_
_entity.id
_entity.type
_entity.pdbx_description
1 polymer ?
#
loop_
_entity_poly.entity_id
_entity_poly.type
_entity_poly.pdbx_seq_one_letter_code
_entity_poly.pdbx_strand_id
1 'polypeptide(L)'
;MEALLAWCDDCLVDHSLVCSDVRFGRGQCLVAARSCVKGERLLLVPTAACLTDSEATIPGLVHLLLTEDSLGPASRLAPYVRFLFDEVELPYPAEEWCSLPGSAGSLATGRAEWNSQFVRELCSSHPGLSRQRAAQALEIVNSRAVFDEKQKLRALLPVFDLMNHDPQANAHWELGDGGVTVVARRPIAAGEEITISYGDEPNYRLLINYGFLLGTPSP
;
A
#
# COMPACT_ATOMS: atom_id res chain seq x y z
N MET A 1 -2.47 15.02 -0.69
CA MET A 1 -3.85 14.54 -0.94
C MET A 1 -4.54 15.26 -2.11
N GLU A 2 -4.78 16.58 -2.06
CA GLU A 2 -5.53 17.28 -3.12
C GLU A 2 -4.96 17.08 -4.54
N ALA A 3 -3.64 17.23 -4.71
CA ALA A 3 -2.97 17.00 -5.99
C ALA A 3 -3.05 15.54 -6.48
N LEU A 4 -3.11 14.57 -5.55
CA LEU A 4 -3.31 13.16 -5.89
C LEU A 4 -4.71 12.95 -6.45
N LEU A 5 -5.75 13.46 -5.77
CA LEU A 5 -7.13 13.27 -6.17
C LEU A 5 -7.45 13.94 -7.52
N ALA A 6 -6.93 15.15 -7.76
CA ALA A 6 -7.07 15.82 -9.06
C ALA A 6 -6.42 15.00 -10.20
N TRP A 7 -5.24 14.42 -9.96
CA TRP A 7 -4.60 13.53 -10.94
C TRP A 7 -5.34 12.20 -11.11
N CYS A 8 -5.96 11.68 -10.05
CA CYS A 8 -6.81 10.51 -10.11
C CYS A 8 -8.03 10.73 -11.01
N ASP A 9 -8.63 11.93 -10.99
CA ASP A 9 -9.73 12.30 -11.90
C ASP A 9 -9.27 12.24 -13.37
N ASP A 10 -8.10 12.79 -13.69
CA ASP A 10 -7.50 12.74 -15.04
C ASP A 10 -7.19 11.30 -15.49
N CYS A 11 -6.84 10.44 -14.53
CA CYS A 11 -6.54 9.02 -14.76
C CYS A 11 -7.79 8.12 -14.74
N LEU A 12 -8.99 8.70 -14.65
CA LEU A 12 -10.27 7.99 -14.61
C LEU A 12 -10.39 7.02 -13.42
N VAL A 13 -9.72 7.31 -12.31
CA VAL A 13 -9.94 6.62 -11.04
C VAL A 13 -11.31 7.06 -10.50
N ASP A 14 -12.25 6.13 -10.36
CA ASP A 14 -13.57 6.44 -9.78
C ASP A 14 -13.48 6.35 -8.26
N HIS A 15 -13.20 7.47 -7.61
CA HIS A 15 -13.14 7.60 -6.15
C HIS A 15 -14.34 8.37 -5.57
N SER A 16 -15.42 8.54 -6.35
CA SER A 16 -16.56 9.40 -6.03
C SER A 16 -17.33 9.03 -4.75
N LEU A 17 -17.21 7.79 -4.29
CA LEU A 17 -17.88 7.29 -3.08
C LEU A 17 -16.95 7.22 -1.85
N VAL A 18 -15.70 7.65 -1.97
CA VAL A 18 -14.73 7.61 -0.89
C VAL A 18 -14.18 9.00 -0.57
N CYS A 19 -13.80 9.20 0.68
CA CYS A 19 -13.07 10.38 1.13
C CYS A 19 -11.91 9.94 2.03
N SER A 20 -10.83 10.71 2.08
CA SER A 20 -9.76 10.47 3.05
C SER A 20 -10.16 10.98 4.44
N ASP A 21 -9.82 10.24 5.48
CA ASP A 21 -9.95 10.63 6.88
C ASP A 21 -8.72 10.16 7.68
N VAL A 22 -8.60 10.55 8.94
CA VAL A 22 -7.55 10.04 9.84
C VAL A 22 -8.22 9.44 11.07
N ARG A 23 -7.94 8.16 11.33
CA ARG A 23 -8.49 7.44 12.48
C ARG A 23 -7.43 7.23 13.55
N PHE A 24 -7.82 7.49 14.79
CA PHE A 24 -6.95 7.24 15.93
C PHE A 24 -6.49 5.78 15.95
N GLY A 25 -5.17 5.57 16.00
CA GLY A 25 -4.55 4.24 16.00
C GLY A 25 -4.53 3.52 14.64
N ARG A 26 -5.07 4.12 13.57
CA ARG A 26 -5.03 3.54 12.21
C ARG A 26 -4.41 4.46 11.15
N GLY A 27 -4.14 5.72 11.48
CA GLY A 27 -3.56 6.67 10.55
C GLY A 27 -4.55 7.11 9.47
N GLN A 28 -4.04 7.47 8.30
CA GLN A 28 -4.86 7.85 7.16
C GLN A 28 -5.68 6.65 6.66
N CYS A 29 -6.95 6.89 6.31
CA CYS A 29 -7.87 5.87 5.86
C CYS A 29 -8.82 6.40 4.78
N LEU A 30 -9.62 5.50 4.19
CA LEU A 30 -10.80 5.87 3.40
C LEU A 30 -12.09 5.68 4.19
N VAL A 31 -13.03 6.60 4.01
CA VAL A 31 -14.39 6.53 4.56
C VAL A 31 -15.42 6.68 3.45
N ALA A 32 -16.61 6.15 3.64
CA ALA A 32 -17.68 6.31 2.66
C ALA A 32 -18.20 7.76 2.63
N ALA A 33 -18.20 8.39 1.46
CA ALA A 33 -18.66 9.77 1.28
C ALA A 33 -20.18 9.93 1.53
N ARG A 34 -20.92 8.83 1.35
CA ARG A 34 -22.34 8.69 1.66
C ARG A 34 -22.63 7.24 2.08
N SER A 35 -23.86 6.96 2.47
CA SER A 35 -24.27 5.57 2.68
C SER A 35 -24.21 4.80 1.36
N CYS A 36 -23.63 3.61 1.41
CA CYS A 36 -23.48 2.68 0.29
C CYS A 36 -24.24 1.37 0.55
N VAL A 37 -24.71 0.72 -0.51
CA VAL A 37 -25.39 -0.58 -0.44
C VAL A 37 -24.43 -1.74 -0.68
N LYS A 38 -24.82 -2.95 -0.27
CA LYS A 38 -24.07 -4.16 -0.60
C LYS A 38 -23.95 -4.33 -2.12
N GLY A 39 -22.76 -4.68 -2.60
CA GLY A 39 -22.47 -4.89 -4.02
C GLY A 39 -22.20 -3.60 -4.79
N GLU A 40 -22.27 -2.44 -4.14
CA GLU A 40 -21.94 -1.16 -4.77
C GLU A 40 -20.42 -1.05 -4.97
N ARG A 41 -20.02 -0.55 -6.15
CA ARG A 41 -18.62 -0.26 -6.47
C ARG A 41 -18.20 1.02 -5.75
N LEU A 42 -17.26 0.88 -4.82
CA LEU A 42 -16.75 1.96 -3.99
C LEU A 42 -15.57 2.69 -4.65
N LEU A 43 -14.72 1.95 -5.35
CA LEU A 43 -13.52 2.46 -6.02
C LEU A 43 -13.27 1.69 -7.31
N LEU A 44 -12.82 2.37 -8.37
CA LEU A 44 -12.18 1.76 -9.54
C LEU A 44 -10.83 2.44 -9.77
N VAL A 45 -9.76 1.65 -9.83
CA VAL A 45 -8.42 2.10 -10.23
C VAL A 45 -8.08 1.46 -11.57
N PRO A 46 -8.11 2.22 -12.70
CA PRO A 46 -7.75 1.68 -14.00
C PRO A 46 -6.29 1.22 -14.06
N THR A 47 -6.00 0.17 -14.83
CA THR A 47 -4.63 -0.36 -14.99
C THR A 47 -3.61 0.71 -15.41
N ALA A 48 -4.03 1.70 -16.20
CA ALA A 48 -3.17 2.81 -16.64
C ALA A 48 -2.72 3.75 -15.51
N ALA A 49 -3.45 3.78 -14.39
CA ALA A 49 -3.13 4.56 -13.19
C ALA A 49 -2.23 3.80 -12.21
N CYS A 50 -2.09 2.48 -12.38
CA CYS A 50 -1.28 1.63 -11.52
C CYS A 50 0.20 1.69 -11.90
N LEU A 51 1.07 1.46 -10.90
CA LEU A 51 2.45 1.05 -11.13
C LEU A 51 2.54 -0.46 -10.87
N THR A 52 2.92 -1.23 -11.89
CA THR A 52 2.77 -2.68 -11.88
C THR A 52 4.06 -3.38 -12.31
N ASP A 53 4.47 -4.40 -11.54
CA ASP A 53 5.51 -5.36 -11.93
C ASP A 53 4.86 -6.69 -12.37
N SER A 54 5.08 -7.07 -13.63
CA SER A 54 4.54 -8.30 -14.23
C SER A 54 5.26 -9.56 -13.79
N GLU A 55 6.46 -9.45 -13.21
CA GLU A 55 7.14 -10.56 -12.55
C GLU A 55 6.72 -10.70 -11.08
N ALA A 56 5.86 -9.79 -10.59
CA ALA A 56 5.26 -9.76 -9.25
C ALA A 56 6.26 -9.67 -8.08
N THR A 57 7.47 -9.18 -8.33
CA THR A 57 8.55 -9.16 -7.37
C THR A 57 8.60 -7.84 -6.60
N ILE A 58 9.05 -7.91 -5.34
CA ILE A 58 9.34 -6.70 -4.57
C ILE A 58 10.49 -5.91 -5.23
N PRO A 59 11.64 -6.54 -5.57
CA PRO A 59 12.72 -5.84 -6.29
C PRO A 59 12.28 -5.11 -7.56
N GLY A 60 11.55 -5.79 -8.45
CA GLY A 60 11.09 -5.23 -9.71
C GLY A 60 10.23 -3.99 -9.50
N LEU A 61 9.25 -4.08 -8.59
CA LEU A 61 8.38 -2.93 -8.29
C LEU A 61 9.12 -1.76 -7.63
N VAL A 62 10.14 -2.04 -6.80
CA VAL A 62 11.00 -0.98 -6.23
C VAL A 62 11.80 -0.26 -7.33
N HIS A 63 12.39 -1.01 -8.28
CA HIS A 63 13.09 -0.41 -9.41
C HIS A 63 12.16 0.46 -10.27
N LEU A 64 10.94 -0.01 -10.53
CA LEU A 64 9.94 0.76 -11.27
C LEU A 64 9.56 2.04 -10.52
N LEU A 65 9.33 1.98 -9.20
CA LEU A 65 8.99 3.14 -8.39
C LEU A 65 10.11 4.19 -8.40
N LEU A 66 11.37 3.76 -8.25
CA LEU A 66 12.51 4.66 -8.31
C LEU A 66 12.75 5.24 -9.71
N THR A 67 12.42 4.48 -10.75
CA THR A 67 12.47 4.98 -12.13
C THR A 67 11.48 6.12 -12.31
N GLU A 68 10.23 5.93 -11.89
CA GLU A 68 9.19 6.97 -11.95
C GLU A 68 9.54 8.19 -11.06
N ASP A 69 10.12 7.96 -9.88
CA ASP A 69 10.63 9.03 -9.01
C ASP A 69 11.73 9.87 -9.69
N SER A 70 12.67 9.21 -10.38
CA SER A 70 13.78 9.87 -11.06
C SER A 70 13.35 10.76 -12.24
N LEU A 71 12.21 10.46 -12.86
CA LEU A 71 11.62 11.29 -13.91
C LEU A 71 11.04 12.60 -13.35
N GLY A 72 10.79 12.67 -12.03
CA GLY A 72 10.25 13.85 -11.37
C GLY A 72 8.95 14.31 -12.02
N PRO A 73 8.78 15.60 -12.36
CA PRO A 73 7.57 16.10 -13.02
C PRO A 73 7.26 15.47 -14.39
N ALA A 74 8.21 14.81 -15.04
CA ALA A 74 7.98 14.16 -16.33
C ALA A 74 7.30 12.79 -16.21
N SER A 75 7.26 12.20 -15.01
CA SER A 75 6.51 10.97 -14.78
C SER A 75 5.00 11.22 -14.91
N ARG A 76 4.32 10.34 -15.64
CA ARG A 76 2.85 10.28 -15.69
C ARG A 76 2.25 10.05 -14.30
N LEU A 77 2.99 9.37 -13.42
CA LEU A 77 2.59 8.99 -12.08
C LEU A 77 3.11 9.98 -11.02
N ALA A 78 3.71 11.12 -11.42
CA ALA A 78 4.40 12.03 -10.50
C ALA A 78 3.57 12.44 -9.26
N PRO A 79 2.26 12.77 -9.37
CA PRO A 79 1.45 13.09 -8.19
C PRO A 79 1.33 11.93 -7.22
N TYR A 80 1.18 10.71 -7.72
CA TYR A 80 1.10 9.50 -6.89
C TYR A 80 2.45 9.12 -6.28
N VAL A 81 3.52 9.13 -7.08
CA VAL A 81 4.87 8.82 -6.58
C VAL A 81 5.29 9.81 -5.49
N ARG A 82 5.07 11.11 -5.68
CA ARG A 82 5.35 12.12 -4.64
C ARG A 82 4.56 11.84 -3.37
N PHE A 83 3.25 11.60 -3.51
CA PHE A 83 2.40 11.26 -2.39
C PHE A 83 2.93 10.07 -1.59
N LEU A 84 3.31 8.98 -2.26
CA LEU A 84 3.87 7.79 -1.59
C LEU A 84 5.12 8.11 -0.77
N PHE A 85 6.03 8.92 -1.32
CA PHE A 85 7.26 9.30 -0.63
C PHE A 85 7.06 10.33 0.48
N ASP A 86 6.07 11.20 0.36
CA ASP A 86 5.74 12.20 1.38
C ASP A 86 5.05 11.55 2.61
N GLU A 87 4.29 10.47 2.41
CA GLU A 87 3.57 9.75 3.48
C GLU A 87 4.44 8.74 4.24
N VAL A 88 5.63 8.38 3.74
CA VAL A 88 6.52 7.43 4.42
C VAL A 88 7.57 8.15 5.26
N GLU A 89 7.31 8.18 6.56
CA GLU A 89 8.26 8.63 7.57
C GLU A 89 9.26 7.51 7.91
N LEU A 90 10.56 7.87 7.92
CA LEU A 90 11.65 7.02 8.40
C LEU A 90 12.38 7.72 9.57
N PRO A 91 12.99 6.97 10.50
CA PRO A 91 13.16 5.51 10.48
C PRO A 91 11.92 4.74 10.94
N TYR A 92 11.63 3.66 10.22
CA TYR A 92 10.73 2.61 10.69
C TYR A 92 11.44 1.79 11.77
N PRO A 93 10.80 1.45 12.90
CA PRO A 93 11.45 0.85 14.07
C PRO A 93 11.82 -0.64 13.88
N ALA A 94 12.13 -1.08 12.66
CA ALA A 94 12.45 -2.47 12.34
C ALA A 94 13.55 -3.07 13.24
N GLU A 95 14.53 -2.26 13.64
CA GLU A 95 15.60 -2.69 14.55
C GLU A 95 15.09 -3.01 15.96
N GLU A 96 14.09 -2.27 16.46
CA GLU A 96 13.49 -2.53 17.77
C GLU A 96 12.79 -3.89 17.80
N TRP A 97 12.14 -4.27 16.70
CA TRP A 97 11.41 -5.54 16.60
C TRP A 97 12.31 -6.76 16.51
N CYS A 98 13.58 -6.60 16.13
CA CYS A 98 14.56 -7.69 16.16
C CYS A 98 14.78 -8.23 17.58
N SER A 99 14.50 -7.41 18.61
CA SER A 99 14.58 -7.81 20.01
C SER A 99 13.37 -8.61 20.53
N LEU A 100 12.29 -8.71 19.75
CA LEU A 100 11.10 -9.45 20.15
C LEU A 100 11.39 -10.95 20.29
N PRO A 101 10.75 -11.66 21.22
CA PRO A 101 10.97 -13.09 21.37
C PRO A 101 10.32 -13.89 20.23
N GLY A 102 10.87 -15.10 19.98
CA GLY A 102 10.25 -16.10 19.12
C GLY A 102 10.11 -15.69 17.65
N SER A 103 9.02 -16.12 17.01
CA SER A 103 8.81 -15.92 15.57
C SER A 103 8.78 -14.46 15.14
N ALA A 104 8.33 -13.55 16.02
CA ALA A 104 8.29 -12.13 15.73
C ALA A 104 9.71 -11.56 15.52
N GLY A 105 10.63 -11.79 16.47
CA GLY A 105 12.01 -11.31 16.36
C GLY A 105 12.82 -12.01 15.28
N SER A 106 12.58 -13.32 15.06
CA SER A 106 13.23 -14.04 13.96
C SER A 106 12.82 -13.48 12.59
N LEU A 107 11.52 -13.20 12.40
CA LEU A 107 11.03 -12.60 11.17
C LEU A 107 11.55 -11.15 11.00
N ALA A 108 11.54 -10.36 12.08
CA ALA A 108 12.06 -9.00 12.08
C ALA A 108 13.55 -8.95 11.69
N THR A 109 14.36 -9.82 12.30
CA THR A 109 15.80 -9.93 12.03
C THR A 109 16.05 -10.28 10.57
N GLY A 110 15.41 -11.34 10.05
CA GLY A 110 15.59 -11.74 8.66
C GLY A 110 15.16 -10.65 7.66
N ARG A 111 14.08 -9.91 7.98
CA ARG A 111 13.63 -8.78 7.17
C ARG A 111 14.61 -7.62 7.22
N ALA A 112 15.13 -7.27 8.39
CA ALA A 112 16.11 -6.18 8.55
C ALA A 112 17.41 -6.48 7.79
N GLU A 113 17.90 -7.72 7.86
CA GLU A 113 19.09 -8.19 7.13
C GLU A 113 18.87 -8.11 5.62
N TRP A 114 17.76 -8.67 5.12
CA TRP A 114 17.43 -8.65 3.70
C TRP A 114 17.23 -7.22 3.18
N ASN A 115 16.48 -6.38 3.89
CA ASN A 115 16.27 -4.97 3.53
C ASN A 115 17.60 -4.22 3.45
N SER A 116 18.49 -4.41 4.45
CA SER A 116 19.80 -3.76 4.49
C SER A 116 20.71 -4.19 3.34
N GLN A 117 20.67 -5.48 2.99
CA GLN A 117 21.38 -5.99 1.83
C GLN A 117 20.83 -5.42 0.53
N PHE A 118 19.51 -5.48 0.33
CA PHE A 118 18.85 -5.00 -0.87
C PHE A 118 19.10 -3.50 -1.10
N VAL A 119 18.93 -2.66 -0.08
CA VAL A 119 19.20 -1.21 -0.17
C VAL A 119 20.65 -0.92 -0.56
N ARG A 120 21.60 -1.67 -0.02
CA ARG A 120 23.03 -1.53 -0.35
C ARG A 120 23.32 -1.91 -1.80
N GLU A 121 22.77 -3.01 -2.29
CA GLU A 121 22.92 -3.45 -3.69
C GLU A 121 22.27 -2.46 -4.65
N LEU A 122 21.09 -1.95 -4.30
CA LEU A 122 20.34 -0.95 -5.07
C LEU A 122 21.13 0.36 -5.21
N CYS A 123 21.67 0.89 -4.11
CA CYS A 123 22.51 2.09 -4.14
C CYS A 123 23.81 1.88 -4.92
N SER A 124 24.38 0.67 -4.88
CA SER A 124 25.61 0.35 -5.62
C SER A 124 25.39 0.31 -7.13
N SER A 125 24.18 -0.05 -7.57
CA SER A 125 23.79 -0.13 -8.98
C SER A 125 23.20 1.18 -9.54
N HIS A 126 22.82 2.14 -8.70
CA HIS A 126 22.17 3.39 -9.10
C HIS A 126 22.94 4.61 -8.54
N PRO A 127 23.92 5.14 -9.28
CA PRO A 127 24.67 6.32 -8.86
C PRO A 127 23.75 7.52 -8.57
N GLY A 128 23.91 8.13 -7.39
CA GLY A 128 23.09 9.27 -6.97
C GLY A 128 21.85 8.91 -6.15
N LEU A 129 21.47 7.63 -6.08
CA LEU A 129 20.40 7.18 -5.18
C LEU A 129 20.90 7.19 -3.73
N SER A 130 20.21 7.94 -2.86
CA SER A 130 20.52 7.94 -1.43
C SER A 130 19.99 6.67 -0.75
N ARG A 131 20.69 6.20 0.30
CA ARG A 131 20.23 5.06 1.11
C ARG A 131 18.84 5.28 1.70
N GLN A 132 18.56 6.51 2.12
CA GLN A 132 17.25 6.88 2.67
C GLN A 132 16.15 6.72 1.61
N ARG A 133 16.36 7.24 0.39
CA ARG A 133 15.36 7.13 -0.68
C ARG A 133 15.14 5.69 -1.12
N ALA A 134 16.22 4.92 -1.22
CA ALA A 134 16.15 3.48 -1.48
C ALA A 134 15.35 2.72 -0.40
N ALA A 135 15.59 3.03 0.87
CA ALA A 135 14.85 2.44 1.99
C ALA A 135 13.36 2.84 1.97
N GLN A 136 13.04 4.10 1.68
CA GLN A 136 11.64 4.55 1.52
C GLN A 136 10.94 3.79 0.40
N ALA A 137 11.56 3.68 -0.78
CA ALA A 137 10.98 2.97 -1.91
C ALA A 137 10.69 1.49 -1.57
N LEU A 138 11.61 0.83 -0.88
CA LEU A 138 11.41 -0.53 -0.42
C LEU A 138 10.24 -0.63 0.57
N GLU A 139 10.12 0.31 1.51
CA GLU A 139 9.06 0.28 2.51
C GLU A 139 7.68 0.58 1.92
N ILE A 140 7.61 1.53 0.99
CA ILE A 140 6.41 1.79 0.20
C ILE A 140 5.92 0.50 -0.46
N VAL A 141 6.79 -0.21 -1.17
CA VAL A 141 6.41 -1.44 -1.88
C VAL A 141 5.98 -2.54 -0.90
N ASN A 142 6.66 -2.69 0.23
CA ASN A 142 6.31 -3.73 1.20
C ASN A 142 4.96 -3.51 1.89
N SER A 143 4.66 -2.26 2.24
CA SER A 143 3.49 -1.92 3.05
C SER A 143 2.25 -1.60 2.23
N ARG A 144 2.41 -1.15 0.97
CA ARG A 144 1.30 -0.63 0.14
C ARG A 144 1.01 -1.43 -1.11
N ALA A 145 1.94 -2.26 -1.59
CA ALA A 145 1.70 -3.00 -2.82
C ALA A 145 0.74 -4.17 -2.60
N VAL A 146 -0.23 -4.32 -3.51
CA VAL A 146 -1.05 -5.53 -3.56
C VAL A 146 -0.35 -6.60 -4.38
N PHE A 147 -0.63 -7.86 -4.05
CA PHE A 147 -0.19 -9.01 -4.82
C PHE A 147 -1.40 -9.87 -5.19
N ASP A 148 -1.57 -10.11 -6.48
CA ASP A 148 -2.52 -11.10 -7.00
C ASP A 148 -1.75 -12.33 -7.46
N GLU A 149 -1.93 -13.44 -6.74
CA GLU A 149 -1.23 -14.70 -7.01
C GLU A 149 -1.66 -15.32 -8.35
N LYS A 150 -2.94 -15.19 -8.72
CA LYS A 150 -3.51 -15.82 -9.92
C LYS A 150 -2.94 -15.18 -11.19
N GLN A 151 -2.84 -13.86 -11.19
CA GLN A 151 -2.32 -13.07 -12.30
C GLN A 151 -0.81 -12.85 -12.22
N LYS A 152 -0.16 -13.31 -11.13
CA LYS A 152 1.26 -13.05 -10.84
C LYS A 152 1.59 -11.58 -11.04
N LEU A 153 0.88 -10.73 -10.30
CA LEU A 153 0.99 -9.29 -10.47
C LEU A 153 1.18 -8.64 -9.11
N ARG A 154 2.12 -7.70 -9.04
CA ARG A 154 2.31 -6.83 -7.87
C ARG A 154 2.17 -5.39 -8.32
N ALA A 155 1.34 -4.61 -7.61
CA ALA A 155 1.06 -3.24 -8.01
C ALA A 155 0.89 -2.28 -6.83
N LEU A 156 1.28 -1.03 -7.06
CA LEU A 156 0.91 0.12 -6.26
C LEU A 156 -0.29 0.80 -6.93
N LEU A 157 -1.33 1.05 -6.15
CA LEU A 157 -2.62 1.54 -6.63
C LEU A 157 -3.00 2.82 -5.89
N PRO A 158 -3.10 3.96 -6.60
CA PRO A 158 -3.48 5.21 -5.97
C PRO A 158 -4.87 5.12 -5.34
N VAL A 159 -5.04 5.78 -4.19
CA VAL A 159 -6.27 5.80 -3.37
C VAL A 159 -6.58 4.46 -2.71
N PHE A 160 -6.45 3.34 -3.42
CA PHE A 160 -6.66 1.99 -2.88
C PHE A 160 -5.73 1.70 -1.70
N ASP A 161 -4.47 2.10 -1.78
CA ASP A 161 -3.45 1.89 -0.76
C ASP A 161 -3.63 2.71 0.53
N LEU A 162 -4.76 3.42 0.64
CA LEU A 162 -5.24 4.10 1.86
C LEU A 162 -6.29 3.29 2.61
N MET A 163 -6.78 2.17 2.07
CA MET A 163 -7.73 1.32 2.79
C MET A 163 -7.01 0.49 3.85
N ASN A 164 -7.43 0.63 5.10
CA ASN A 164 -6.86 -0.13 6.21
C ASN A 164 -7.33 -1.58 6.25
N HIS A 165 -6.54 -2.41 6.92
CA HIS A 165 -6.87 -3.80 7.19
C HIS A 165 -7.98 -3.94 8.25
N ASP A 166 -8.93 -4.84 8.02
CA ASP A 166 -9.81 -5.39 9.05
C ASP A 166 -10.10 -6.89 8.78
N PRO A 167 -10.01 -7.80 9.78
CA PRO A 167 -10.41 -9.21 9.61
C PRO A 167 -11.88 -9.38 9.22
N GLN A 168 -12.74 -8.45 9.64
CA GLN A 168 -14.15 -8.36 9.28
C GLN A 168 -14.39 -7.23 8.27
N ALA A 169 -13.50 -7.14 7.27
CA ALA A 169 -13.54 -6.17 6.19
C ALA A 169 -14.95 -5.97 5.62
N ASN A 170 -15.36 -4.72 5.49
CA ASN A 170 -16.66 -4.35 4.91
C ASN A 170 -16.62 -4.17 3.39
N ALA A 171 -15.43 -4.26 2.78
CA ALA A 171 -15.22 -4.30 1.34
C ALA A 171 -14.35 -5.48 0.89
N HIS A 172 -14.39 -5.78 -0.40
CA HIS A 172 -13.41 -6.65 -1.08
C HIS A 172 -12.99 -5.99 -2.37
N TRP A 173 -11.92 -6.50 -2.95
CA TRP A 173 -11.42 -6.05 -4.22
C TRP A 173 -11.20 -7.20 -5.18
N GLU A 174 -11.25 -6.87 -6.46
CA GLU A 174 -11.04 -7.80 -7.56
C GLU A 174 -10.17 -7.11 -8.62
N LEU A 175 -9.21 -7.86 -9.15
CA LEU A 175 -8.43 -7.45 -10.32
C LEU A 175 -9.12 -7.99 -11.58
N GLY A 176 -9.64 -7.10 -12.41
CA GLY A 176 -10.22 -7.43 -13.71
C GLY A 176 -9.44 -6.78 -14.86
N ASP A 177 -9.87 -7.04 -16.09
CA ASP A 177 -9.18 -6.57 -17.32
C ASP A 177 -9.00 -5.05 -17.37
N GLY A 178 -9.90 -4.30 -16.74
CA GLY A 178 -9.86 -2.84 -16.70
C GLY A 178 -9.09 -2.23 -15.54
N GLY A 179 -8.66 -3.03 -14.55
CA GLY A 179 -8.01 -2.56 -13.33
C GLY A 179 -8.58 -3.17 -12.05
N VAL A 180 -8.35 -2.50 -10.92
CA VAL A 180 -8.82 -2.96 -9.60
C VAL A 180 -10.13 -2.29 -9.22
N THR A 181 -11.11 -3.10 -8.84
CA THR A 181 -12.41 -2.64 -8.36
C THR A 181 -12.57 -2.99 -6.89
N VAL A 182 -13.04 -2.05 -6.07
CA VAL A 182 -13.44 -2.30 -4.68
C VAL A 182 -14.96 -2.29 -4.57
N VAL A 183 -15.53 -3.31 -3.92
CA VAL A 183 -16.96 -3.55 -3.82
C VAL A 183 -17.38 -3.77 -2.37
N ALA A 184 -18.46 -3.10 -1.96
CA ALA A 184 -19.03 -3.22 -0.62
C ALA A 184 -19.57 -4.64 -0.36
N ARG A 185 -19.14 -5.29 0.74
CA ARG A 185 -19.64 -6.60 1.19
C ARG A 185 -20.97 -6.52 1.93
N ARG A 186 -21.25 -5.36 2.51
CA ARG A 186 -22.47 -5.02 3.26
C ARG A 186 -22.80 -3.54 3.07
N PRO A 187 -23.97 -3.05 3.53
CA PRO A 187 -24.18 -1.61 3.64
C PRO A 187 -23.10 -0.96 4.50
N ILE A 188 -22.63 0.22 4.07
CA ILE A 188 -21.60 1.03 4.75
C ILE A 188 -22.23 2.42 4.97
N ALA A 189 -22.23 2.90 6.20
CA ALA A 189 -22.81 4.21 6.52
C ALA A 189 -21.92 5.37 6.04
N ALA A 190 -22.51 6.53 5.78
CA ALA A 190 -21.74 7.75 5.52
C ALA A 190 -20.75 8.03 6.66
N GLY A 191 -19.49 8.29 6.32
CA GLY A 191 -18.41 8.50 7.28
C GLY A 191 -17.92 7.23 7.99
N GLU A 192 -18.44 6.04 7.64
CA GLU A 192 -17.87 4.78 8.11
C GLU A 192 -16.59 4.45 7.33
N GLU A 193 -15.57 3.95 8.03
CA GLU A 193 -14.31 3.54 7.41
C GLU A 193 -14.51 2.34 6.47
N ILE A 194 -13.91 2.41 5.28
CA ILE A 194 -13.90 1.34 4.30
C ILE A 194 -12.63 0.53 4.52
N THR A 195 -12.81 -0.75 4.85
CA THR A 195 -11.72 -1.66 5.19
C THR A 195 -11.69 -2.85 4.24
N ILE A 196 -10.48 -3.32 3.97
CA ILE A 196 -10.21 -4.53 3.18
C ILE A 196 -9.44 -5.54 4.04
N SER A 197 -9.36 -6.79 3.60
CA SER A 197 -8.46 -7.77 4.21
C SER A 197 -7.11 -7.74 3.50
N TYR A 198 -6.02 -7.69 4.26
CA TYR A 198 -4.65 -7.84 3.74
C TYR A 198 -4.22 -9.32 3.69
N GLY A 199 -5.16 -10.23 3.99
CA GLY A 199 -4.90 -11.63 4.25
C GLY A 199 -5.29 -12.01 5.67
N ASP A 200 -5.30 -13.31 5.93
CA ASP A 200 -5.44 -13.86 7.28
C ASP A 200 -4.05 -14.04 7.89
N GLU A 201 -3.49 -12.92 8.36
CA GLU A 201 -2.14 -12.86 8.89
C GLU A 201 -2.15 -12.72 10.42
N PRO A 202 -1.36 -13.52 11.15
CA PRO A 202 -1.22 -13.36 12.59
C PRO A 202 -0.56 -12.04 12.94
N ASN A 203 -0.86 -11.52 14.13
CA ASN A 203 -0.37 -10.22 14.62
C ASN A 203 1.13 -9.99 14.47
N TYR A 204 1.97 -11.02 14.65
CA TYR A 204 3.42 -10.83 14.47
C TYR A 204 3.77 -10.48 13.01
N ARG A 205 3.07 -11.03 12.01
CA ARG A 205 3.28 -10.66 10.60
C ARG A 205 2.70 -9.30 10.28
N LEU A 206 1.54 -8.97 10.83
CA LEU A 206 0.96 -7.63 10.69
C LEU A 206 1.90 -6.55 11.24
N LEU A 207 2.51 -6.80 12.40
CA LEU A 207 3.51 -5.92 12.98
C LEU A 207 4.71 -5.78 12.04
N ILE A 208 5.36 -6.88 11.66
CA ILE A 208 6.60 -6.79 10.88
C ILE A 208 6.37 -6.22 9.46
N ASN A 209 5.23 -6.49 8.83
CA ASN A 209 4.96 -6.07 7.45
C ASN A 209 4.28 -4.71 7.32
N TYR A 210 3.46 -4.31 8.30
CA TYR A 210 2.60 -3.12 8.20
C TYR A 210 2.64 -2.22 9.44
N GLY A 211 3.32 -2.63 10.51
CA GLY A 211 3.56 -1.79 11.68
C GLY A 211 2.39 -1.62 12.64
N PHE A 212 1.40 -2.52 12.59
CA PHE A 212 0.28 -2.49 13.51
C PHE A 212 -0.07 -3.88 14.06
N LEU A 213 -0.84 -3.89 15.15
CA LEU A 213 -1.41 -5.08 15.77
C LEU A 213 -2.92 -4.92 15.83
N LEU A 214 -3.65 -6.02 15.68
CA LEU A 214 -5.07 -6.08 15.97
C LEU A 214 -5.29 -6.32 17.46
N GLY A 215 -6.24 -5.58 18.06
CA GLY A 215 -6.60 -5.71 19.48
C GLY A 215 -7.25 -7.06 19.82
N THR A 216 -7.85 -7.72 18.84
CA THR A 216 -8.33 -9.11 18.89
C THR A 216 -7.67 -9.88 17.75
N PRO A 217 -6.86 -10.92 18.03
CA PRO A 217 -6.28 -11.75 16.97
C PRO A 217 -7.37 -12.36 16.09
N SER A 218 -7.07 -12.64 14.82
CA SER A 218 -7.87 -13.61 14.05
C SER A 218 -8.00 -14.91 14.86
N PRO A 219 -9.19 -15.54 14.89
CA PRO A 219 -9.43 -16.77 15.64
C PRO A 219 -8.50 -17.92 15.23
#